data_AF-A0A1D0A0Q6-F1
#
_entry.id   AF-A0A1D0A0Q6-F1
#
_cell.length_a   1.000
_cell.length_b   1.000
_cell.length_c   1.000
_cell.angle_alpha   90.00
_cell.angle_beta   90.00
_cell.angle_gamma   90.00
#
_symmetry.space_group_name_H-M   'P 1'
#
loop_
_entity.id
_entity.type
_entity.pdbx_description
1 polymer ?
#
loop_
_entity_poly.entity_id
_entity_poly.type
_entity_poly.pdbx_seq_one_letter_code
_entity_poly.pdbx_strand_id
1 'polypeptide(L)'
;GKVWMGRLQYVGAYLAPSYSTINTSKVQGEMNFRHLAVGDQNAAQAGIIASKKTNIGVLDLWQSAGLSIITPPEGGYESKTKDTPSQNNPKNDTQKTETEPTQVIDGPFAGGKDTVVNIFHLNTKADGTLRAGGFKASLSTNAAHLNIGEGGV
;
A
#
# COMPACT_ATOMS: atom_id res chain seq x y z
N GLY A 1 -2.64 -17.81 4.19
CA GLY A 1 -4.08 -17.69 4.51
C GLY A 1 -4.67 -16.51 3.78
N LYS A 2 -5.91 -16.14 4.13
CA LYS A 2 -6.55 -14.92 3.62
C LYS A 2 -6.07 -13.70 4.41
N VAL A 3 -5.58 -12.69 3.69
CA VAL A 3 -5.17 -11.39 4.26
C VAL A 3 -6.27 -10.38 3.98
N TRP A 4 -6.66 -9.62 5.01
CA TRP A 4 -7.68 -8.59 4.89
C TRP A 4 -7.07 -7.21 5.16
N MET A 5 -7.29 -6.27 4.24
CA MET A 5 -6.88 -4.88 4.36
C MET A 5 -8.11 -3.97 4.36
N GLY A 6 -8.15 -3.02 5.29
CA GLY A 6 -9.21 -2.02 5.33
C GLY A 6 -10.60 -2.56 5.69
N ARG A 7 -10.70 -3.46 6.67
CA ARG A 7 -12.00 -3.98 7.14
C ARG A 7 -12.81 -2.88 7.83
N LEU A 8 -14.14 -3.00 7.77
CA LEU A 8 -15.07 -2.19 8.56
C LEU A 8 -14.73 -2.28 10.05
N GLN A 9 -14.40 -1.14 10.69
CA GLN A 9 -14.04 -1.11 12.11
C GLN A 9 -15.26 -1.14 13.02
N TYR A 10 -16.37 -0.53 12.60
CA TYR A 10 -17.63 -0.46 13.34
C TYR A 10 -18.81 -0.75 12.44
N VAL A 11 -19.81 -1.44 12.96
CA VAL A 11 -21.08 -1.66 12.28
C VAL A 11 -21.69 -0.30 11.91
N GLY A 12 -22.08 -0.11 10.65
CA GLY A 12 -22.70 1.12 10.14
C GLY A 12 -21.73 2.23 9.70
N ALA A 13 -20.41 2.09 9.93
CA ALA A 13 -19.42 3.10 9.54
C ALA A 13 -18.96 2.97 8.07
N TYR A 14 -19.91 2.82 7.14
CA TYR A 14 -19.64 2.56 5.71
C TYR A 14 -18.90 3.70 4.99
N LEU A 15 -19.01 4.91 5.53
CA LEU A 15 -18.34 6.11 4.99
C LEU A 15 -16.96 6.36 5.60
N ALA A 16 -16.52 5.54 6.57
CA ALA A 16 -15.24 5.75 7.23
C ALA A 16 -14.08 5.41 6.27
N PRO A 17 -13.12 6.32 6.08
CA PRO A 17 -11.92 6.00 5.33
C PRO A 17 -11.11 4.95 6.13
N SER A 18 -10.79 3.84 5.47
CA SER A 18 -10.04 2.75 6.10
C SER A 18 -8.71 2.59 5.37
N TYR A 19 -7.64 3.08 5.99
CA TYR A 19 -6.29 2.98 5.46
C TYR A 19 -5.56 1.79 6.05
N SER A 20 -4.83 1.04 5.23
CA SER A 20 -4.01 -0.08 5.70
C SER A 20 -2.76 -0.19 4.85
N THR A 21 -1.60 -0.35 5.49
CA THR A 21 -0.34 -0.54 4.78
C THR A 21 0.31 -1.84 5.19
N ILE A 22 0.67 -2.68 4.22
CA ILE A 22 1.58 -3.81 4.43
C ILE A 22 2.94 -3.42 3.87
N ASN A 23 3.98 -3.52 4.69
CA ASN A 23 5.33 -3.23 4.26
C ASN A 23 6.15 -4.53 4.15
N THR A 24 6.48 -4.90 2.92
CA THR A 24 7.35 -6.02 2.58
C THR A 24 8.66 -5.57 1.93
N SER A 25 9.03 -4.28 2.05
CA SER A 25 10.23 -3.68 1.45
C SER A 25 11.53 -4.44 1.76
N LYS A 26 11.61 -5.07 2.93
CA LYS A 26 12.80 -5.81 3.40
C LYS A 26 12.84 -7.27 2.97
N VAL A 27 11.82 -7.76 2.26
CA VAL A 27 11.80 -9.14 1.76
C VAL A 27 12.75 -9.24 0.57
N GLN A 28 13.86 -9.96 0.75
CA GLN A 28 14.88 -10.15 -0.28
C GLN A 28 14.44 -11.12 -1.39
N GLY A 29 13.44 -11.96 -1.13
CA GLY A 29 12.88 -12.91 -2.07
C GLY A 29 11.51 -12.49 -2.64
N GLU A 30 10.78 -13.49 -3.12
CA GLU A 30 9.44 -13.29 -3.65
C GLU A 30 8.41 -13.19 -2.53
N MET A 31 7.61 -12.14 -2.54
CA MET A 31 6.46 -12.03 -1.66
C MET A 31 5.27 -12.78 -2.26
N ASN A 32 4.62 -13.64 -1.48
CA ASN A 32 3.53 -14.50 -1.97
C ASN A 32 2.27 -14.35 -1.10
N PHE A 33 1.25 -13.67 -1.63
CA PHE A 33 -0.08 -13.63 -1.05
C PHE A 33 -0.95 -14.70 -1.69
N ARG A 34 -1.50 -15.62 -0.89
CA ARG A 34 -2.45 -16.63 -1.42
C ARG A 34 -3.81 -16.01 -1.76
N HIS A 35 -4.34 -15.20 -0.86
CA HIS A 35 -5.62 -14.52 -1.02
C HIS A 35 -5.56 -13.18 -0.30
N LEU A 36 -5.76 -12.10 -1.04
CA LEU A 36 -5.80 -10.74 -0.56
C LEU A 36 -7.21 -10.18 -0.75
N ALA A 37 -7.80 -9.64 0.32
CA ALA A 37 -9.07 -8.94 0.27
C ALA A 37 -8.89 -7.49 0.72
N VAL A 38 -9.43 -6.54 -0.04
CA VAL A 38 -9.34 -5.11 0.25
C VAL A 38 -10.74 -4.52 0.35
N GLY A 39 -11.03 -3.93 1.50
CA GLY A 39 -12.33 -3.33 1.80
C GLY A 39 -13.38 -4.35 2.22
N ASP A 40 -14.37 -3.86 2.96
CA ASP A 40 -15.54 -4.59 3.42
C ASP A 40 -16.66 -3.58 3.67
N GLN A 41 -17.53 -3.36 2.67
CA GLN A 41 -18.63 -2.37 2.73
C GLN A 41 -18.20 -0.91 2.93
N ASN A 42 -16.92 -0.59 2.69
CA ASN A 42 -16.35 0.74 2.89
C ASN A 42 -15.43 1.17 1.75
N ALA A 43 -15.12 2.47 1.67
CA ALA A 43 -14.16 3.01 0.71
C ALA A 43 -12.71 2.84 1.19
N ALA A 44 -12.30 1.59 1.45
CA ALA A 44 -10.96 1.28 1.93
C ALA A 44 -9.87 1.69 0.93
N GLN A 45 -8.74 2.16 1.45
CA GLN A 45 -7.55 2.51 0.69
C GLN A 45 -6.36 1.74 1.26
N ALA A 46 -5.96 0.69 0.56
CA ALA A 46 -4.85 -0.16 0.95
C ALA A 46 -3.57 0.20 0.20
N GLY A 47 -2.44 0.11 0.89
CA GLY A 47 -1.10 0.26 0.34
C GLY A 47 -0.25 -0.98 0.60
N ILE A 48 0.50 -1.43 -0.40
CA ILE A 48 1.55 -2.43 -0.23
C ILE A 48 2.86 -1.79 -0.66
N ILE A 49 3.77 -1.60 0.29
CA ILE A 49 5.16 -1.29 -0.02
C ILE A 49 5.83 -2.63 -0.30
N ALA A 50 5.88 -2.98 -1.58
CA ALA A 50 6.22 -4.29 -2.09
C ALA A 50 7.72 -4.55 -2.11
N SER A 51 8.13 -5.82 -2.16
CA SER A 51 9.49 -6.16 -2.62
C SER A 51 9.55 -6.09 -4.15
N LYS A 52 10.74 -6.34 -4.73
CA LYS A 52 10.93 -6.35 -6.19
C LYS A 52 9.95 -7.27 -6.92
N LYS A 53 9.58 -8.40 -6.32
CA LYS A 53 8.68 -9.39 -6.92
C LYS A 53 7.57 -9.77 -5.94
N THR A 54 6.33 -9.45 -6.32
CA THR A 54 5.14 -9.75 -5.53
C THR A 54 4.16 -10.58 -6.34
N ASN A 55 3.75 -11.72 -5.79
CA ASN A 55 2.76 -12.61 -6.37
C ASN A 55 1.50 -12.60 -5.49
N ILE A 56 0.33 -12.42 -6.12
CA ILE A 56 -0.97 -12.44 -5.48
C ILE A 56 -1.82 -13.48 -6.18
N GLY A 57 -2.25 -14.52 -5.45
CA GLY A 57 -3.17 -15.55 -5.93
C GLY A 57 -4.50 -14.97 -6.33
N VAL A 58 -5.39 -14.82 -5.34
CA VAL A 58 -6.69 -14.17 -5.54
C VAL A 58 -6.67 -12.78 -4.92
N LEU A 59 -7.08 -11.77 -5.68
CA LEU A 59 -7.32 -10.41 -5.22
C LEU A 59 -8.82 -10.10 -5.24
N ASP A 60 -9.45 -9.97 -4.08
CA ASP A 60 -10.82 -9.49 -3.96
C ASP A 60 -10.83 -7.99 -3.59
N LEU A 61 -11.30 -7.13 -4.47
CA LEU A 61 -11.53 -5.71 -4.19
C LEU A 61 -13.00 -5.45 -3.87
N TRP A 62 -13.29 -4.65 -2.85
CA TRP A 62 -14.62 -4.07 -2.71
C TRP A 62 -14.90 -3.03 -3.81
N GLN A 63 -16.16 -2.87 -4.20
CA GLN A 63 -16.57 -1.97 -5.29
C GLN A 63 -16.09 -0.52 -5.13
N SER A 64 -15.83 -0.05 -3.92
CA SER A 64 -15.26 1.28 -3.64
C SER A 64 -13.84 1.26 -3.06
N ALA A 65 -13.16 0.12 -3.10
CA ALA A 65 -11.82 -0.02 -2.55
C ALA A 65 -10.73 0.38 -3.55
N GLY A 66 -9.67 0.99 -3.01
CA GLY A 66 -8.41 1.24 -3.70
C GLY A 66 -7.30 0.35 -3.13
N LEU A 67 -6.45 -0.18 -4.02
CA LEU A 67 -5.19 -0.82 -3.66
C LEU A 67 -4.05 -0.15 -4.44
N SER A 68 -3.01 0.30 -3.74
CA SER A 68 -1.77 0.80 -4.33
C SER A 68 -0.63 -0.14 -3.99
N ILE A 69 0.06 -0.67 -5.00
CA ILE A 69 1.24 -1.53 -4.85
C ILE A 69 2.46 -0.76 -5.33
N ILE A 70 3.29 -0.33 -4.38
CA ILE A 70 4.47 0.46 -4.61
C ILE A 70 5.69 -0.46 -4.55
N THR A 71 6.35 -0.69 -5.69
CA THR A 71 7.60 -1.43 -5.80
C THR A 71 8.81 -0.51 -5.60
N PRO A 72 9.99 -1.07 -5.27
CA PRO A 72 11.20 -0.26 -5.05
C PRO A 72 11.63 0.44 -6.34
N PRO A 73 12.27 1.63 -6.25
CA PRO A 73 12.95 2.23 -7.40
C PRO A 73 14.20 1.41 -7.79
N GLU A 74 14.86 1.77 -8.89
CA GLU A 74 16.05 1.07 -9.41
C GLU A 74 17.15 0.86 -8.34
N GLY A 75 17.35 1.86 -7.46
CA GLY A 75 18.32 1.82 -6.37
C GLY A 75 17.86 1.09 -5.09
N GLY A 76 16.64 0.56 -5.06
CA GLY A 76 16.04 0.00 -3.83
C GLY A 76 15.47 1.08 -2.90
N TYR A 77 14.84 0.66 -1.80
CA TYR A 77 14.39 1.60 -0.78
C TYR A 77 15.58 2.09 0.05
N GLU A 78 15.71 3.41 0.21
CA GLU A 78 16.70 3.96 1.13
C GLU A 78 16.37 3.56 2.57
N SER A 79 17.35 3.01 3.29
CA SER A 79 17.25 2.85 4.73
C SER A 79 17.39 4.24 5.37
N LYS A 80 16.30 4.78 5.94
CA LYS A 80 16.39 5.96 6.81
C LYS A 80 17.08 5.58 8.14
N THR A 81 18.38 5.37 8.11
CA THR A 81 19.26 5.60 9.26
C THR A 81 20.00 6.90 8.99
N LYS A 82 19.34 8.03 9.25
CA LYS A 82 20.06 9.26 9.54
C LYS A 82 20.49 9.15 11.00
N ASP A 83 21.72 8.71 11.23
CA ASP A 83 22.40 8.99 12.49
C ASP A 83 22.42 10.51 12.66
N THR A 84 21.63 11.01 13.60
CA THR A 84 21.81 12.38 14.08
C THR A 84 23.15 12.38 14.83
N PRO A 85 24.17 13.17 14.45
CA PRO A 85 25.33 13.32 15.32
C PRO A 85 24.83 13.99 16.59
N SER A 86 24.93 13.30 17.73
CA SER A 86 24.65 13.86 19.04
C SER A 86 25.65 15.00 19.28
N GLN A 87 25.22 16.23 18.99
CA GLN A 87 26.03 17.41 19.21
C GLN A 87 25.99 17.73 20.71
N ASN A 88 26.98 17.17 21.43
CA ASN A 88 27.36 17.66 22.75
C ASN A 88 27.65 19.16 22.65
N ASN A 89 26.85 19.99 23.32
CA ASN A 89 27.33 21.28 23.78
C ASN A 89 26.66 21.67 25.11
N PRO A 90 27.42 22.13 26.12
CA PRO A 90 26.88 22.44 27.44
C PRO A 90 26.37 23.89 27.53
N LYS A 91 25.39 24.08 28.43
CA LYS A 91 24.74 25.30 28.94
C LYS A 91 23.46 25.75 28.22
N ASN A 92 22.41 25.70 29.03
CA ASN A 92 21.00 25.93 28.80
C ASN A 92 20.68 27.39 29.12
N ASP A 93 20.21 28.15 28.14
CA ASP A 93 19.35 29.31 28.36
C ASP A 93 18.61 29.63 27.06
N THR A 94 17.31 29.87 27.18
CA THR A 94 16.30 30.19 26.15
C THR A 94 15.56 29.00 25.50
N GLN A 95 14.23 29.10 25.63
CA GLN A 95 13.14 28.33 25.03
C GLN A 95 13.53 27.51 23.79
N LYS A 96 13.60 26.18 23.94
CA LYS A 96 13.86 25.22 22.85
C LYS A 96 12.65 25.19 21.91
N THR A 97 12.75 25.85 20.77
CA THR A 97 11.85 25.60 19.64
C THR A 97 12.13 24.18 19.14
N GLU A 98 11.21 23.25 19.40
CA GLU A 98 11.31 21.89 18.87
C GLU A 98 11.06 21.96 17.35
N THR A 99 12.14 21.99 16.56
CA THR A 99 12.04 21.85 15.11
C THR A 99 11.51 20.45 14.83
N GLU A 100 10.31 20.36 14.25
CA GLU A 100 9.77 19.08 13.80
C GLU A 100 10.78 18.39 12.87
N PRO A 101 10.95 17.06 12.98
CA PRO A 101 11.83 16.35 12.08
C PRO A 101 11.39 16.58 10.64
N THR A 102 12.34 16.78 9.72
CA THR A 102 12.03 16.95 8.30
C THR A 102 11.22 15.74 7.80
N GLN A 103 9.95 15.97 7.48
CA GLN A 103 9.10 14.96 6.87
C GLN A 103 9.42 14.89 5.37
N VAL A 104 10.01 13.78 4.93
CA VAL A 104 10.14 13.48 3.50
C VAL A 104 8.81 12.89 3.04
N ILE A 105 8.10 13.61 2.18
CA ILE A 105 6.86 13.16 1.55
C ILE A 105 7.25 12.51 0.21
N ASP A 106 6.94 11.24 0.03
CA ASP A 106 7.24 10.52 -1.21
C ASP A 106 6.14 10.81 -2.25
N GLY A 107 6.52 11.47 -3.36
CA GLY A 107 5.67 11.62 -4.54
C GLY A 107 5.62 10.32 -5.38
N PRO A 108 4.73 10.22 -6.39
CA PRO A 108 4.72 9.08 -7.29
C PRO A 108 6.08 8.97 -8.03
N PHE A 109 6.67 7.77 -8.02
CA PHE A 109 7.94 7.47 -8.67
C PHE A 109 7.84 6.16 -9.45
N ALA A 110 8.68 5.99 -10.47
CA ALA A 110 8.74 4.76 -11.26
C ALA A 110 9.46 3.64 -10.50
N GLY A 111 8.89 2.43 -10.51
CA GLY A 111 9.56 1.24 -10.00
C GLY A 111 10.81 0.90 -10.82
N GLY A 112 11.72 0.14 -10.20
CA GLY A 112 12.91 -0.38 -10.88
C GLY A 112 12.54 -1.30 -12.05
N LYS A 113 13.45 -1.45 -13.01
CA LYS A 113 13.19 -2.18 -14.27
C LYS A 113 12.77 -3.64 -14.07
N ASP A 114 13.32 -4.27 -13.03
CA ASP A 114 13.04 -5.67 -12.71
C ASP A 114 11.85 -5.86 -11.75
N THR A 115 11.07 -4.80 -11.50
CA THR A 115 9.95 -4.88 -10.57
C THR A 115 8.73 -5.51 -11.22
N VAL A 116 8.20 -6.55 -10.58
CA VAL A 116 7.10 -7.36 -11.12
C VAL A 116 6.02 -7.55 -10.06
N VAL A 117 4.78 -7.28 -10.47
CA VAL A 117 3.57 -7.63 -9.74
C VAL A 117 2.78 -8.64 -10.55
N ASN A 118 2.60 -9.83 -10.01
CA ASN A 118 1.79 -10.90 -10.60
C ASN A 118 0.48 -11.02 -9.82
N ILE A 119 -0.66 -10.95 -10.50
CA ILE A 119 -1.98 -11.17 -9.92
C ILE A 119 -2.65 -12.29 -10.72
N PHE A 120 -2.87 -13.44 -10.11
CA PHE A 120 -3.38 -14.60 -10.84
C PHE A 120 -4.88 -14.52 -11.14
N HIS A 121 -5.65 -13.90 -10.24
CA HIS A 121 -7.07 -13.70 -10.42
C HIS A 121 -7.52 -12.43 -9.67
N LEU A 122 -8.19 -11.52 -10.36
CA LEU A 122 -8.73 -10.29 -9.80
C LEU A 122 -10.25 -10.39 -9.77
N ASN A 123 -10.86 -10.09 -8.63
CA ASN A 123 -12.29 -10.06 -8.43
C ASN A 123 -12.72 -8.73 -7.85
N THR A 124 -13.96 -8.31 -8.16
CA THR A 124 -14.62 -7.21 -7.48
C THR A 124 -15.88 -7.69 -6.79
N LYS A 125 -16.05 -7.33 -5.51
CA LYS A 125 -17.26 -7.58 -4.72
C LYS A 125 -18.11 -6.33 -4.63
N ALA A 126 -19.39 -6.49 -4.90
CA ALA A 126 -20.40 -5.45 -4.87
C ALA A 126 -21.61 -5.90 -4.04
N ASP A 127 -22.25 -4.98 -3.32
CA ASP A 127 -23.51 -5.24 -2.59
C ASP A 127 -24.76 -4.98 -3.45
N GLY A 128 -24.59 -4.57 -4.71
CA GLY A 128 -25.69 -4.25 -5.61
C GLY A 128 -26.34 -2.90 -5.34
N THR A 129 -25.78 -2.08 -4.43
CA THR A 129 -26.23 -0.69 -4.29
C THR A 129 -25.91 0.11 -5.56
N LEU A 130 -26.76 1.09 -5.85
CA LEU A 130 -26.62 1.94 -7.04
C LEU A 130 -26.34 3.37 -6.60
N ARG A 131 -25.40 4.03 -7.29
CA ARG A 131 -25.13 5.46 -7.14
C ARG A 131 -24.90 6.09 -8.51
N ALA A 132 -25.24 7.37 -8.64
CA ALA A 132 -24.93 8.11 -9.87
C ALA A 132 -23.42 8.04 -10.14
N GLY A 133 -23.04 7.58 -11.34
CA GLY A 133 -21.63 7.38 -11.73
C GLY A 133 -21.00 6.04 -11.31
N GLY A 134 -21.73 5.16 -10.61
CA GLY A 134 -21.26 3.82 -10.26
C GLY A 134 -20.12 3.80 -9.24
N PHE A 135 -19.78 2.61 -8.75
CA PHE A 135 -18.65 2.40 -7.84
C PHE A 135 -17.34 2.20 -8.61
N LYS A 136 -16.22 2.65 -8.04
CA LYS A 136 -14.88 2.51 -8.66
C LYS A 136 -13.97 1.74 -7.70
N ALA A 137 -13.74 0.48 -8.04
CA ALA A 137 -12.62 -0.28 -7.51
C ALA A 137 -11.38 0.08 -8.32
N SER A 138 -10.24 0.27 -7.66
CA SER A 138 -9.00 0.66 -8.36
C SER A 138 -7.79 -0.09 -7.82
N LEU A 139 -7.00 -0.63 -8.74
CA LEU A 139 -5.65 -1.09 -8.48
C LEU A 139 -4.67 -0.13 -9.16
N SER A 140 -3.65 0.30 -8.44
CA SER A 140 -2.55 1.11 -8.97
C SER A 140 -1.22 0.45 -8.61
N THR A 141 -0.27 0.47 -9.55
CA THR A 141 1.10 0.04 -9.27
C THR A 141 2.09 0.86 -10.08
N ASN A 142 3.28 1.09 -9.52
CA ASN A 142 4.41 1.69 -10.22
C ASN A 142 5.41 0.65 -10.74
N ALA A 143 5.09 -0.65 -10.64
CA ALA A 143 5.95 -1.72 -11.13
C ALA A 143 6.20 -1.58 -12.64
N ALA A 144 7.39 -2.00 -13.08
CA ALA A 144 7.72 -2.06 -14.50
C ALA A 144 6.83 -3.08 -15.24
N HIS A 145 6.44 -4.15 -14.55
CA HIS A 145 5.58 -5.20 -15.11
C HIS A 145 4.41 -5.51 -14.17
N LEU A 146 3.19 -5.41 -14.69
CA LEU A 146 1.97 -5.93 -14.08
C LEU A 146 1.44 -7.07 -14.95
N ASN A 147 1.48 -8.29 -14.42
CA ASN A 147 0.98 -9.47 -15.10
C ASN A 147 -0.33 -9.94 -14.46
N ILE A 148 -1.35 -10.12 -15.29
CA ILE A 148 -2.60 -10.77 -14.88
C ILE A 148 -2.55 -12.21 -15.40
N GLY A 149 -2.69 -13.18 -14.49
CA GLY A 149 -2.67 -14.60 -14.81
C GLY A 149 -3.94 -15.08 -15.50
N GLU A 150 -3.98 -16.38 -15.81
CA GLU A 150 -5.08 -17.02 -16.55
C GLU A 150 -6.44 -16.95 -15.85
N GLY A 151 -6.47 -16.66 -14.54
CA GLY A 151 -7.72 -16.41 -13.84
C GLY A 151 -8.44 -15.16 -14.33
N GLY A 152 -7.75 -14.20 -14.96
CA GLY A 152 -8.37 -12.99 -15.49
C GLY A 152 -8.90 -12.02 -14.42
N VAL A 153 -9.89 -11.22 -14.82
CA VAL A 153 -10.53 -10.11 -14.08
C VAL A 153 -12.03 -10.35 -13.98
#